data_AF-A0A6A4F5T6-F1
#
_entry.id   AF-A0A6A4F5T6-F1
#
_cell.length_a   1.000
_cell.length_b   1.000
_cell.length_c   1.000
_cell.angle_alpha   90.00
_cell.angle_beta   90.00
_cell.angle_gamma   90.00
#
_symmetry.space_group_name_H-M   'P 1'
#
loop_
_entity.id
_entity.type
_entity.pdbx_description
1 polymer ?
#
loop_
_entity_poly.entity_id
_entity_poly.type
_entity_poly.pdbx_seq_one_letter_code
_entity_poly.pdbx_strand_id
1 'polypeptide(L)'
;MGATSDSEEGREEVEEPTPEAVPSDPTTGGTTAEVVIQVEDEQVCYHEGGDLRAEEVESGMAVLPEVTQSTEDVMIEDIQVGDPTVNSAEEINRLRQLIWRHRRLLIGKGNALPPAARGIVCDIDVGGAKPIAQRVRKVAPQFREKLSDLIKGLLGARIINMSTSPWASPIVVIIKKNGVDIRLYIDYRLVNNLTRLIIYPMPLINDLLEDLDKVLWYCSLDMGSGFWVVTMTDRARAI
;
A
#
# COMPACT_ATOMS: atom_id res chain seq x y z
N MET A 1 11.49 62.75 -56.98
CA MET A 1 12.56 63.75 -57.23
C MET A 1 13.75 63.32 -56.38
N GLY A 2 14.97 63.22 -56.95
CA GLY A 2 16.12 62.58 -56.29
C GLY A 2 15.97 61.04 -56.25
N ALA A 3 16.85 60.16 -56.75
CA ALA A 3 18.23 60.19 -57.26
C ALA A 3 19.36 59.98 -56.24
N THR A 4 20.22 58.98 -56.56
CA THR A 4 21.67 58.83 -56.26
C THR A 4 22.12 58.69 -54.80
N SER A 5 23.19 57.93 -54.47
CA SER A 5 24.02 56.98 -55.25
C SER A 5 24.89 56.12 -54.30
N ASP A 6 25.67 55.20 -54.87
CA ASP A 6 26.59 54.26 -54.22
C ASP A 6 27.76 54.88 -53.43
N SER A 7 28.43 54.03 -52.64
CA SER A 7 29.84 54.16 -52.26
C SER A 7 30.49 52.78 -52.24
N GLU A 8 31.56 52.57 -53.02
CA GLU A 8 32.38 51.35 -53.04
C GLU A 8 33.54 51.44 -52.01
N GLU A 9 33.93 50.30 -51.42
CA GLU A 9 35.31 49.95 -51.02
C GLU A 9 35.31 48.49 -50.50
N GLY A 10 36.20 47.57 -50.92
CA GLY A 10 37.24 47.63 -51.94
C GLY A 10 37.67 46.23 -52.42
N ARG A 11 38.64 46.18 -53.35
CA ARG A 11 39.21 44.97 -53.98
C ARG A 11 40.60 44.66 -53.36
N GLU A 12 41.52 43.78 -53.81
CA GLU A 12 41.81 42.87 -54.94
C GLU A 12 42.90 41.90 -54.36
N GLU A 13 43.20 40.65 -54.75
CA GLU A 13 42.74 39.67 -55.77
C GLU A 13 43.26 38.23 -55.41
N VAL A 14 42.97 37.19 -56.23
CA VAL A 14 43.78 36.00 -56.70
C VAL A 14 44.87 35.33 -55.79
N GLU A 15 45.10 34.00 -55.70
CA GLU A 15 45.13 32.88 -56.70
C GLU A 15 44.89 31.46 -56.10
N GLU A 16 44.67 30.43 -56.93
CA GLU A 16 44.58 28.98 -56.60
C GLU A 16 45.48 28.16 -57.55
N PRO A 17 46.13 27.04 -57.14
CA PRO A 17 45.98 25.82 -57.97
C PRO A 17 46.14 24.42 -57.28
N THR A 18 45.12 23.57 -57.47
CA THR A 18 45.18 22.10 -57.76
C THR A 18 45.72 21.04 -56.75
N PRO A 19 45.35 19.73 -56.90
CA PRO A 19 45.60 18.68 -55.90
C PRO A 19 46.47 17.46 -56.33
N GLU A 20 47.02 16.75 -55.35
CA GLU A 20 47.61 15.40 -55.42
C GLU A 20 47.34 14.66 -54.09
N ALA A 21 47.33 13.32 -53.95
CA ALA A 21 47.07 12.19 -54.85
C ALA A 21 46.81 10.93 -53.98
N VAL A 22 46.08 9.90 -54.46
CA VAL A 22 45.74 8.69 -53.67
C VAL A 22 46.41 7.42 -54.22
N PRO A 23 47.23 6.75 -53.40
CA PRO A 23 47.02 5.32 -53.05
C PRO A 23 47.28 5.05 -51.55
N SER A 24 46.88 3.94 -50.91
CA SER A 24 46.09 2.76 -51.30
C SER A 24 45.61 2.01 -50.03
N ASP A 25 44.49 1.30 -50.09
CA ASP A 25 44.01 0.36 -49.05
C ASP A 25 44.89 -0.93 -49.02
N PRO A 26 45.05 -1.66 -47.89
CA PRO A 26 44.03 -2.67 -47.55
C PRO A 26 43.78 -2.93 -46.04
N THR A 27 42.51 -2.86 -45.64
CA THR A 27 41.80 -3.81 -44.76
C THR A 27 42.27 -3.97 -43.29
N THR A 28 41.41 -3.64 -42.31
CA THR A 28 40.72 -4.61 -41.40
C THR A 28 40.17 -3.93 -40.13
N GLY A 29 38.84 -4.02 -39.92
CA GLY A 29 38.21 -4.12 -38.59
C GLY A 29 38.12 -2.85 -37.71
N GLY A 30 36.89 -2.41 -37.41
CA GLY A 30 36.62 -1.38 -36.41
C GLY A 30 35.12 -1.14 -36.23
N THR A 31 34.54 -1.70 -35.16
CA THR A 31 33.08 -1.66 -34.89
C THR A 31 32.55 -0.23 -34.72
N THR A 32 31.43 0.08 -35.35
CA THR A 32 30.67 1.32 -35.10
C THR A 32 30.22 1.39 -33.65
N ALA A 33 30.63 2.43 -32.92
CA ALA A 33 30.16 2.67 -31.56
C ALA A 33 28.69 3.14 -31.58
N GLU A 34 27.76 2.22 -31.35
CA GLU A 34 26.40 2.58 -30.95
C GLU A 34 26.46 3.29 -29.60
N VAL A 35 25.82 4.46 -29.50
CA VAL A 35 25.62 5.14 -28.22
C VAL A 35 24.54 4.40 -27.46
N VAL A 36 24.94 3.35 -26.75
CA VAL A 36 24.08 2.62 -25.83
C VAL A 36 23.68 3.56 -24.70
N ILE A 37 22.50 4.17 -24.83
CA ILE A 37 21.81 4.80 -23.72
C ILE A 37 21.52 3.67 -22.73
N GLN A 38 22.30 3.62 -21.65
CA GLN A 38 22.05 2.70 -20.55
C GLN A 38 20.76 3.13 -19.86
N VAL A 39 19.66 2.49 -20.23
CA VAL A 39 18.47 2.44 -19.39
C VAL A 39 18.89 1.69 -18.13
N GLU A 40 18.95 2.39 -17.00
CA GLU A 40 19.25 1.74 -15.72
C GLU A 40 18.09 0.81 -15.37
N ASP A 41 18.30 -0.51 -15.51
CA ASP A 41 17.34 -1.52 -15.08
C ASP A 41 16.93 -1.26 -13.62
N GLU A 42 15.63 -1.41 -13.33
CA GLU A 42 15.06 -1.29 -11.97
C GLU A 42 15.55 -2.45 -11.09
N GLN A 43 16.80 -2.35 -10.64
CA GLN A 43 17.55 -3.46 -10.06
C GLN A 43 17.01 -3.86 -8.70
N VAL A 44 16.20 -4.93 -8.69
CA VAL A 44 15.59 -5.52 -7.50
C VAL A 44 16.66 -6.13 -6.58
N CYS A 45 16.63 -5.74 -5.32
CA CYS A 45 17.51 -6.26 -4.29
C CYS A 45 16.90 -7.51 -3.63
N TYR A 46 17.50 -8.68 -3.85
CA TYR A 46 17.09 -9.92 -3.17
C TYR A 46 17.63 -10.00 -1.74
N HIS A 47 16.76 -10.38 -0.78
CA HIS A 47 17.13 -10.51 0.64
C HIS A 47 16.65 -11.83 1.23
N GLU A 48 17.51 -12.56 1.94
CA GLU A 48 17.10 -13.76 2.69
C GLU A 48 16.34 -13.37 3.97
N GLY A 49 15.14 -13.91 4.16
CA GLY A 49 14.34 -13.62 5.34
C GLY A 49 14.85 -14.40 6.56
N GLY A 50 15.51 -13.71 7.50
CA GLY A 50 15.98 -14.33 8.76
C GLY A 50 14.86 -14.99 9.55
N ASP A 51 15.18 -16.09 10.24
CA ASP A 51 14.21 -16.89 11.00
C ASP A 51 13.49 -16.08 12.08
N LEU A 52 12.20 -16.34 12.26
CA LEU A 52 11.34 -15.61 13.19
C LEU A 52 11.09 -16.39 14.48
N ARG A 53 11.38 -15.76 15.61
CA ARG A 53 10.95 -16.23 16.93
C ARG A 53 9.51 -15.77 17.19
N ALA A 54 8.76 -16.54 17.97
CA ALA A 54 7.37 -16.20 18.32
C ALA A 54 7.23 -14.86 19.06
N GLU A 55 8.30 -14.42 19.73
CA GLU A 55 8.41 -13.15 20.46
C GLU A 55 8.58 -11.92 19.53
N GLU A 56 9.03 -12.11 18.29
CA GLU A 56 9.33 -11.02 17.34
C GLU A 56 8.13 -10.59 16.48
N VAL A 57 7.00 -11.28 16.62
CA VAL A 57 5.91 -11.27 15.61
C VAL A 57 4.98 -10.06 15.72
N GLU A 58 4.98 -9.36 16.85
CA GLU A 58 4.14 -8.17 17.06
C GLU A 58 4.75 -6.89 16.47
N SER A 59 6.08 -6.85 16.27
CA SER A 59 6.80 -5.65 15.83
C SER A 59 6.91 -5.56 14.31
N GLY A 60 6.02 -4.77 13.70
CA GLY A 60 6.13 -4.36 12.29
C GLY A 60 5.64 -5.39 11.26
N MET A 61 4.79 -6.33 11.66
CA MET A 61 4.08 -7.24 10.75
C MET A 61 2.60 -6.89 10.67
N ALA A 62 2.01 -6.95 9.47
CA ALA A 62 0.58 -6.71 9.28
C ALA A 62 -0.20 -8.03 9.33
N VAL A 63 -1.25 -8.10 10.15
CA VAL A 63 -2.22 -9.20 10.15
C VAL A 63 -3.08 -9.12 8.88
N LEU A 64 -3.33 -10.24 8.19
CA LEU A 64 -4.38 -10.32 7.15
C LEU A 64 -5.71 -10.80 7.77
N PRO A 65 -6.87 -10.28 7.32
CA PRO A 65 -8.14 -10.55 7.96
C PRO A 65 -8.69 -11.93 7.57
N GLU A 66 -9.30 -12.62 8.52
CA GLU A 66 -9.94 -13.92 8.29
C GLU A 66 -11.35 -13.71 7.71
N VAL A 67 -11.47 -13.48 6.40
CA VAL A 67 -12.75 -13.18 5.74
C VAL A 67 -13.69 -14.39 5.76
N THR A 68 -14.86 -14.24 6.36
CA THR A 68 -15.94 -15.24 6.35
C THR A 68 -16.83 -15.06 5.12
N GLN A 69 -17.23 -16.17 4.47
CA GLN A 69 -18.03 -16.13 3.23
C GLN A 69 -19.48 -15.69 3.45
N SER A 70 -19.97 -15.77 4.69
CA SER A 70 -21.26 -15.24 5.13
C SER A 70 -21.05 -14.26 6.28
N THR A 71 -21.90 -13.24 6.31
CA THR A 71 -22.13 -12.37 7.46
C THR A 71 -23.46 -12.77 8.09
N GLU A 72 -23.52 -12.96 9.40
CA GLU A 72 -24.83 -13.13 10.07
C GLU A 72 -25.58 -11.79 10.05
N ASP A 73 -26.87 -11.82 9.70
CA ASP A 73 -27.75 -10.66 9.77
C ASP A 73 -27.85 -10.18 11.23
N VAL A 74 -27.49 -8.92 11.48
CA VAL A 74 -27.65 -8.29 12.80
C VAL A 74 -29.14 -8.20 13.12
N MET A 75 -29.55 -8.68 14.30
CA MET A 75 -30.92 -8.54 14.80
C MET A 75 -31.01 -7.33 15.77
N ILE A 76 -32.21 -6.80 16.03
CA ILE A 76 -32.35 -5.63 16.92
C ILE A 76 -31.99 -5.98 18.38
N GLU A 77 -32.15 -7.25 18.73
CA GLU A 77 -31.80 -7.87 20.00
C GLU A 77 -30.27 -7.93 20.24
N ASP A 78 -29.47 -7.96 19.17
CA ASP A 78 -28.00 -7.96 19.25
C ASP A 78 -27.43 -6.61 19.69
N ILE A 79 -28.23 -5.54 19.66
CA ILE A 79 -27.80 -4.21 20.07
C ILE A 79 -27.69 -4.17 21.60
N GLN A 80 -26.46 -4.23 22.09
CA GLN A 80 -26.09 -4.04 23.49
C GLN A 80 -26.01 -2.53 23.77
N VAL A 81 -26.99 -1.98 24.49
CA VAL A 81 -27.05 -0.56 24.88
C VAL A 81 -27.75 -0.35 26.22
N GLY A 82 -27.29 0.67 26.95
CA GLY A 82 -27.74 1.01 28.29
C GLY A 82 -27.24 0.02 29.36
N ASP A 83 -27.30 0.46 30.61
CA ASP A 83 -27.07 -0.41 31.76
C ASP A 83 -28.44 -0.78 32.37
N PRO A 84 -28.85 -2.06 32.43
CA PRO A 84 -30.13 -2.48 33.03
C PRO A 84 -30.29 -2.15 34.52
N THR A 85 -29.22 -1.73 35.21
CA THR A 85 -29.25 -1.26 36.61
C THR A 85 -29.43 0.25 36.75
N VAL A 86 -29.25 1.02 35.66
CA VAL A 86 -29.31 2.49 35.64
C VAL A 86 -30.43 3.01 34.72
N ASN A 87 -30.71 2.33 33.62
CA ASN A 87 -31.69 2.74 32.62
C ASN A 87 -32.94 1.86 32.65
N SER A 88 -34.11 2.47 32.40
CA SER A 88 -35.36 1.72 32.24
C SER A 88 -35.38 0.91 30.94
N ALA A 89 -36.20 -0.15 30.92
CA ALA A 89 -36.41 -0.96 29.72
C ALA A 89 -37.01 -0.15 28.55
N GLU A 90 -37.76 0.92 28.84
CA GLU A 90 -38.31 1.83 27.81
C GLU A 90 -37.21 2.68 27.16
N GLU A 91 -36.29 3.24 27.95
CA GLU A 91 -35.14 4.00 27.43
C GLU A 91 -34.20 3.12 26.61
N ILE A 92 -33.88 1.91 27.10
CA ILE A 92 -33.05 0.93 26.40
C ILE A 92 -33.70 0.56 25.05
N ASN A 93 -34.99 0.27 25.02
CA ASN A 93 -35.69 -0.10 23.78
C ASN A 93 -35.83 1.10 22.82
N ARG A 94 -36.02 2.32 23.33
CA ARG A 94 -36.02 3.55 22.53
C ARG A 94 -34.65 3.80 21.88
N LEU A 95 -33.56 3.55 22.61
CA LEU A 95 -32.19 3.65 22.10
C LEU A 95 -31.89 2.56 21.04
N ARG A 96 -32.31 1.30 21.28
CA ARG A 96 -32.24 0.22 20.27
C ARG A 96 -32.96 0.60 18.98
N GLN A 97 -34.19 1.09 19.06
CA GLN A 97 -34.95 1.52 17.88
C GLN A 97 -34.28 2.69 17.13
N LEU A 98 -33.69 3.64 17.87
CA LEU A 98 -32.96 4.76 17.27
C LEU A 98 -31.74 4.28 16.47
N ILE A 99 -30.95 3.35 17.03
CA ILE A 99 -29.78 2.76 16.37
C ILE A 99 -30.21 1.87 15.19
N TRP A 100 -31.26 1.08 15.35
CA TRP A 100 -31.81 0.18 14.32
C TRP A 100 -32.35 0.93 13.07
N ARG A 101 -32.81 2.17 13.24
CA ARG A 101 -33.13 3.10 12.12
C ARG A 101 -31.91 3.41 11.25
N HIS A 102 -30.72 3.32 11.83
CA HIS A 102 -29.43 3.53 11.17
C HIS A 102 -28.64 2.23 10.90
N ARG A 103 -29.25 1.04 11.05
CA ARG A 103 -28.59 -0.28 10.90
C ARG A 103 -27.77 -0.48 9.61
N ARG A 104 -28.03 0.27 8.54
CA ARG A 104 -27.22 0.32 7.31
C ARG A 104 -25.78 0.85 7.50
N LEU A 105 -25.47 1.39 8.68
CA LEU A 105 -24.14 1.83 9.10
C LEU A 105 -23.48 0.84 10.06
N LEU A 106 -24.21 -0.19 10.51
CA LEU A 106 -23.70 -1.24 11.37
C LEU A 106 -23.13 -2.37 10.51
N ILE A 107 -22.14 -3.06 11.07
CA ILE A 107 -21.45 -4.19 10.44
C ILE A 107 -22.01 -5.48 11.05
N GLY A 108 -22.12 -6.55 10.24
CA GLY A 108 -22.55 -7.87 10.70
C GLY A 108 -21.65 -8.47 11.77
N LYS A 109 -22.13 -9.48 12.51
CA LYS A 109 -21.23 -10.29 13.36
C LYS A 109 -20.18 -10.97 12.49
N GLY A 110 -18.92 -10.91 12.93
CA GLY A 110 -17.77 -11.49 12.24
C GLY A 110 -16.91 -10.47 11.50
N ASN A 111 -15.95 -10.95 10.71
CA ASN A 111 -14.95 -10.14 10.02
C ASN A 111 -15.47 -9.58 8.68
N ALA A 112 -16.67 -8.99 8.71
CA ALA A 112 -17.29 -8.40 7.54
C ALA A 112 -16.52 -7.15 7.10
N LEU A 113 -16.25 -7.03 5.80
CA LEU A 113 -15.58 -5.87 5.22
C LEU A 113 -16.61 -4.76 4.95
N PRO A 114 -16.45 -3.54 5.49
CA PRO A 114 -17.28 -2.42 5.11
C PRO A 114 -16.96 -1.98 3.67
N PRO A 115 -17.87 -1.25 3.00
CA PRO A 115 -17.55 -0.57 1.75
C PRO A 115 -16.35 0.38 1.92
N ALA A 116 -15.55 0.52 0.86
CA ALA A 116 -14.39 1.40 0.85
C ALA A 116 -14.75 2.85 1.23
N ALA A 117 -13.88 3.48 2.03
CA ALA A 117 -13.97 4.87 2.44
C ALA A 117 -13.94 5.79 1.22
N ARG A 118 -14.68 6.90 1.28
CA ARG A 118 -14.77 7.88 0.18
C ARG A 118 -13.89 9.09 0.46
N GLY A 119 -13.12 9.52 -0.54
CA GLY A 119 -12.31 10.74 -0.47
C GLY A 119 -10.98 10.60 0.29
N ILE A 120 -10.61 9.40 0.73
CA ILE A 120 -9.34 9.11 1.41
C ILE A 120 -8.66 7.97 0.66
N VAL A 121 -7.36 8.10 0.40
CA VAL A 121 -6.49 7.03 -0.11
C VAL A 121 -5.25 6.91 0.77
N CYS A 122 -4.75 5.70 0.95
CA CYS A 122 -3.48 5.42 1.63
C CYS A 122 -2.34 5.42 0.60
N ASP A 123 -1.28 6.18 0.86
CA ASP A 123 -0.09 6.23 0.01
C ASP A 123 1.15 5.88 0.85
N ILE A 124 2.13 5.22 0.24
CA ILE A 124 3.38 4.79 0.88
C ILE A 124 4.53 5.46 0.15
N ASP A 125 5.29 6.30 0.86
CA ASP A 125 6.45 7.02 0.32
C ASP A 125 7.75 6.38 0.83
N VAL A 126 8.36 5.53 0.01
CA VAL A 126 9.71 4.97 0.23
C VAL A 126 10.82 5.86 -0.36
N GLY A 127 10.49 7.08 -0.80
CA GLY A 127 11.40 7.99 -1.47
C GLY A 127 12.01 7.39 -2.75
N GLY A 128 13.34 7.41 -2.83
CA GLY A 128 14.11 6.82 -3.94
C GLY A 128 14.68 5.43 -3.63
N ALA A 129 14.09 4.68 -2.70
CA ALA A 129 14.55 3.34 -2.37
C ALA A 129 14.33 2.35 -3.55
N LYS A 130 15.36 1.55 -3.88
CA LYS A 130 15.23 0.47 -4.87
C LYS A 130 14.33 -0.65 -4.34
N PRO A 131 13.57 -1.36 -5.21
CA PRO A 131 12.71 -2.47 -4.79
C PRO A 131 13.45 -3.59 -4.06
N ILE A 132 12.83 -4.13 -3.01
CA ILE A 132 13.34 -5.28 -2.26
C ILE A 132 12.41 -6.48 -2.43
N ALA A 133 12.96 -7.61 -2.87
CA ALA A 133 12.27 -8.88 -2.96
C ALA A 133 12.82 -9.87 -1.93
N GLN A 134 12.03 -10.16 -0.91
CA GLN A 134 12.37 -11.15 0.11
C GLN A 134 11.91 -12.55 -0.30
N ARG A 135 12.72 -13.56 0.01
CA ARG A 135 12.37 -14.97 -0.25
C ARG A 135 11.20 -15.42 0.64
N VAL A 136 10.19 -16.08 0.05
CA VAL A 136 9.05 -16.63 0.80
C VAL A 136 9.49 -17.66 1.84
N ARG A 137 8.87 -17.62 3.02
CA ARG A 137 9.19 -18.49 4.16
C ARG A 137 8.65 -19.92 3.94
N LYS A 138 9.32 -20.93 4.50
CA LYS A 138 8.92 -22.34 4.36
C LYS A 138 7.66 -22.64 5.17
N VAL A 139 6.57 -22.99 4.50
CA VAL A 139 5.32 -23.41 5.16
C VAL A 139 5.26 -24.94 5.29
N ALA A 140 4.99 -25.41 6.51
CA ALA A 140 4.86 -26.83 6.83
C ALA A 140 3.72 -27.49 6.03
N PRO A 141 3.87 -28.73 5.51
CA PRO A 141 2.92 -29.34 4.57
C PRO A 141 1.45 -29.29 5.03
N GLN A 142 1.20 -29.60 6.31
CA GLN A 142 -0.12 -29.64 6.94
C GLN A 142 -0.92 -28.32 6.90
N PHE A 143 -0.28 -27.17 6.66
CA PHE A 143 -0.94 -25.87 6.61
C PHE A 143 -1.08 -25.29 5.19
N ARG A 144 -0.56 -25.98 4.16
CA ARG A 144 -0.53 -25.45 2.78
C ARG A 144 -1.91 -25.34 2.15
N GLU A 145 -2.80 -26.29 2.44
CA GLU A 145 -4.19 -26.27 1.98
C GLU A 145 -4.94 -25.08 2.58
N LYS A 146 -4.93 -24.96 3.93
CA LYS A 146 -5.51 -23.81 4.64
C LYS A 146 -4.93 -22.46 4.19
N LEU A 147 -3.63 -22.38 3.93
CA LEU A 147 -3.00 -21.19 3.37
C LEU A 147 -3.56 -20.86 1.98
N SER A 148 -3.72 -21.86 1.12
CA SER A 148 -4.31 -21.70 -0.22
C SER A 148 -5.76 -21.21 -0.13
N ASP A 149 -6.57 -21.75 0.78
CA ASP A 149 -7.97 -21.37 0.94
C ASP A 149 -8.16 -19.97 1.54
N LEU A 150 -7.32 -19.57 2.49
CA LEU A 150 -7.29 -18.19 2.99
C LEU A 150 -6.89 -17.20 1.88
N ILE A 151 -5.88 -17.52 1.05
CA ILE A 151 -5.49 -16.69 -0.10
C ILE A 151 -6.63 -16.59 -1.13
N LYS A 152 -7.32 -17.71 -1.45
CA LYS A 152 -8.53 -17.70 -2.29
C LYS A 152 -9.63 -16.80 -1.71
N GLY A 153 -9.85 -16.85 -0.39
CA GLY A 153 -10.81 -16.01 0.31
C GLY A 153 -10.48 -14.51 0.18
N LEU A 154 -9.22 -14.13 0.44
CA LEU A 154 -8.74 -12.75 0.31
C LEU A 154 -8.83 -12.21 -1.13
N LEU A 155 -8.56 -13.05 -2.13
CA LEU A 155 -8.72 -12.74 -3.56
C LEU A 155 -10.20 -12.58 -3.94
N GLY A 156 -11.06 -13.52 -3.52
CA GLY A 156 -12.51 -13.47 -3.78
C GLY A 156 -13.18 -12.25 -3.14
N ALA A 157 -12.72 -11.87 -1.95
CA ALA A 157 -13.12 -10.64 -1.25
C ALA A 157 -12.48 -9.35 -1.79
N ARG A 158 -11.57 -9.45 -2.78
CA ARG A 158 -10.83 -8.34 -3.42
C ARG A 158 -9.98 -7.49 -2.47
N ILE A 159 -9.59 -8.03 -1.31
CA ILE A 159 -8.61 -7.37 -0.41
C ILE A 159 -7.23 -7.36 -1.08
N ILE A 160 -6.84 -8.51 -1.64
CA ILE A 160 -5.59 -8.68 -2.38
C ILE A 160 -5.89 -8.96 -3.85
N ASN A 161 -4.91 -8.69 -4.70
CA ASN A 161 -4.96 -8.96 -6.14
C ASN A 161 -3.66 -9.66 -6.56
N MET A 162 -3.67 -10.32 -7.71
CA MET A 162 -2.42 -10.79 -8.32
C MET A 162 -1.57 -9.59 -8.75
N SER A 163 -0.25 -9.68 -8.56
CA SER A 163 0.71 -8.61 -8.85
C SER A 163 1.98 -9.20 -9.45
N THR A 164 2.67 -8.40 -10.27
CA THR A 164 4.00 -8.69 -10.83
C THR A 164 5.02 -7.66 -10.33
N SER A 165 4.84 -7.18 -9.10
CA SER A 165 5.71 -6.15 -8.52
C SER A 165 7.17 -6.61 -8.36
N PRO A 166 8.15 -5.71 -8.53
CA PRO A 166 9.53 -5.95 -8.07
C PRO A 166 9.68 -5.95 -6.54
N TRP A 167 8.70 -5.47 -5.77
CA TRP A 167 8.67 -5.55 -4.31
C TRP A 167 8.01 -6.85 -3.83
N ALA A 168 8.56 -7.47 -2.78
CA ALA A 168 7.94 -8.64 -2.15
C ALA A 168 8.32 -8.79 -0.66
N SER A 169 7.38 -8.54 0.24
CA SER A 169 7.45 -8.98 1.65
C SER A 169 6.94 -10.43 1.80
N PRO A 170 7.54 -11.26 2.68
CA PRO A 170 7.19 -12.67 2.78
C PRO A 170 6.02 -12.90 3.74
N ILE A 171 5.15 -13.85 3.40
CA ILE A 171 4.07 -14.29 4.28
C ILE A 171 4.65 -15.07 5.48
N VAL A 172 4.15 -14.73 6.67
CA VAL A 172 4.38 -15.41 7.94
C VAL A 172 3.09 -16.12 8.34
N VAL A 173 3.20 -17.35 8.86
CA VAL A 173 2.05 -18.19 9.22
C VAL A 173 2.12 -18.49 10.71
N ILE A 174 1.20 -17.92 11.50
CA ILE A 174 1.09 -18.20 12.94
C ILE A 174 0.01 -19.26 13.15
N ILE A 175 0.30 -20.28 13.96
CA ILE A 175 -0.70 -21.29 14.37
C ILE A 175 -1.50 -20.73 15.55
N LYS A 176 -2.84 -20.79 15.50
CA LYS A 176 -3.72 -20.38 16.60
C LYS A 176 -3.60 -21.34 17.80
N LYS A 177 -4.10 -20.93 18.97
CA LYS A 177 -4.12 -21.74 20.21
C LYS A 177 -4.79 -23.12 20.09
N ASN A 178 -5.60 -23.37 19.05
CA ASN A 178 -6.19 -24.68 18.78
C ASN A 178 -5.27 -25.65 18.00
N GLY A 179 -4.05 -25.23 17.63
CA GLY A 179 -3.06 -26.04 16.89
C GLY A 179 -3.41 -26.36 15.43
N VAL A 180 -4.63 -26.02 15.00
CA VAL A 180 -5.26 -26.49 13.76
C VAL A 180 -5.48 -25.36 12.77
N ASP A 181 -5.81 -24.17 13.23
CA ASP A 181 -6.00 -22.99 12.37
C ASP A 181 -4.78 -22.09 12.36
N ILE A 182 -4.70 -21.28 11.31
CA ILE A 182 -3.60 -20.36 11.08
C ILE A 182 -4.09 -18.92 10.95
N ARG A 183 -3.19 -17.97 11.16
CA ARG A 183 -3.31 -16.57 10.74
C ARG A 183 -2.18 -16.23 9.80
N LEU A 184 -2.50 -15.42 8.78
CA LEU A 184 -1.54 -14.93 7.83
C LEU A 184 -1.09 -13.54 8.25
N TYR A 185 0.22 -13.32 8.22
CA TYR A 185 0.86 -12.05 8.51
C TYR A 185 1.80 -11.71 7.33
N ILE A 186 2.06 -10.44 7.09
CA ILE A 186 3.07 -9.98 6.12
C ILE A 186 4.22 -9.32 6.89
N ASP A 187 5.45 -9.80 6.67
CA ASP A 187 6.67 -9.27 7.28
C ASP A 187 7.11 -8.00 6.53
N TYR A 188 6.46 -6.88 6.85
CA TYR A 188 6.75 -5.56 6.27
C TYR A 188 7.95 -4.85 6.90
N ARG A 189 8.71 -5.49 7.81
CA ARG A 189 9.76 -4.82 8.60
C ARG A 189 10.83 -4.12 7.74
N LEU A 190 11.20 -4.68 6.57
CA LEU A 190 12.12 -4.00 5.65
C LEU A 190 11.48 -2.80 4.95
N VAL A 191 10.23 -2.94 4.46
CA VAL A 191 9.49 -1.84 3.82
C VAL A 191 9.27 -0.69 4.81
N ASN A 192 8.85 -1.00 6.03
CA ASN A 192 8.63 -0.02 7.10
C ASN A 192 9.89 0.78 7.47
N ASN A 193 11.09 0.20 7.31
CA ASN A 193 12.36 0.90 7.52
C ASN A 193 12.73 1.84 6.34
N LEU A 194 12.10 1.70 5.18
CA LEU A 194 12.26 2.56 4.00
C LEU A 194 11.14 3.62 3.91
N THR A 195 9.96 3.31 4.43
CA THR A 195 8.81 4.21 4.46
C THR A 195 9.08 5.47 5.29
N ARG A 196 8.93 6.63 4.67
CA ARG A 196 8.96 7.93 5.34
C ARG A 196 7.75 8.08 6.25
N LEU A 197 7.99 8.43 7.51
CA LEU A 197 6.94 8.62 8.50
C LEU A 197 6.11 9.87 8.20
N ILE A 198 4.79 9.68 8.02
CA ILE A 198 3.83 10.78 7.95
C ILE A 198 3.64 11.33 9.36
N ILE A 199 4.06 12.57 9.60
CA ILE A 199 3.86 13.25 10.89
C ILE A 199 2.42 13.75 10.97
N TYR A 200 1.55 12.95 11.58
CA TYR A 200 0.21 13.38 11.99
C TYR A 200 0.22 13.63 13.51
N PRO A 201 0.08 14.89 13.98
CA PRO A 201 0.08 15.20 15.40
C PRO A 201 -1.23 14.72 16.04
N MET A 202 -1.18 13.57 16.71
CA MET A 202 -2.27 13.10 17.55
C MET A 202 -2.43 14.04 18.76
N PRO A 203 -3.65 14.53 19.07
CA PRO A 203 -3.89 15.32 20.28
C PRO A 203 -3.66 14.48 21.53
N LEU A 204 -3.35 15.11 22.66
CA LEU A 204 -3.20 14.37 23.92
C LEU A 204 -4.56 13.91 24.42
N ILE A 205 -4.56 12.81 25.18
CA ILE A 205 -5.81 12.27 25.74
C ILE A 205 -6.49 13.26 26.69
N ASN A 206 -5.73 14.12 27.40
CA ASN A 206 -6.30 15.15 28.26
C ASN A 206 -7.05 16.20 27.44
N ASP A 207 -6.44 16.73 26.38
CA ASP A 207 -7.04 17.71 25.45
C ASP A 207 -8.37 17.21 24.87
N LEU A 208 -8.46 15.90 24.58
CA LEU A 208 -9.69 15.24 24.10
C LEU A 208 -10.76 15.05 25.18
N LEU A 209 -10.39 15.04 26.46
CA LEU A 209 -11.29 14.84 27.61
C LEU A 209 -11.78 16.17 28.21
N GLU A 210 -11.04 17.27 28.05
CA GLU A 210 -11.37 18.59 28.63
C GLU A 210 -12.71 19.17 28.17
N ASP A 211 -13.24 18.80 27.00
CA ASP A 211 -14.56 19.23 26.50
C ASP A 211 -15.71 18.25 26.79
N LEU A 212 -15.42 17.09 27.38
CA LEU A 212 -16.46 16.11 27.71
C LEU A 212 -17.33 16.56 28.91
N ASP A 213 -16.75 17.21 29.91
CA ASP A 213 -17.44 17.59 31.16
C ASP A 213 -18.70 18.46 30.96
N LYS A 214 -18.80 19.17 29.83
CA LYS A 214 -19.97 19.96 29.41
C LYS A 214 -21.12 19.13 28.86
N VAL A 215 -20.97 17.81 28.67
CA VAL A 215 -21.90 16.96 27.90
C VAL A 215 -22.57 15.90 28.79
N LEU A 216 -23.90 15.82 28.72
CA LEU A 216 -24.70 14.91 29.55
C LEU A 216 -24.74 13.46 29.02
N TRP A 217 -24.47 13.24 27.73
CA TRP A 217 -24.58 11.94 27.07
C TRP A 217 -23.43 11.73 26.08
N TYR A 218 -22.81 10.55 26.13
CA TYR A 218 -21.72 10.16 25.23
C TYR A 218 -22.13 8.97 24.34
N CYS A 219 -21.53 8.89 23.16
CA CYS A 219 -21.64 7.73 22.29
C CYS A 219 -20.24 7.43 21.73
N SER A 220 -19.68 6.29 22.13
CA SER A 220 -18.46 5.77 21.51
C SER A 220 -18.84 4.91 20.29
N LEU A 221 -18.12 5.09 19.19
CA LEU A 221 -18.31 4.36 17.94
C LEU A 221 -16.95 3.86 17.46
N ASP A 222 -16.82 2.55 17.25
CA ASP A 222 -15.63 1.93 16.66
C ASP A 222 -15.83 1.66 15.16
N MET A 223 -14.75 1.76 14.38
CA MET A 223 -14.76 1.48 12.95
C MET A 223 -14.25 0.07 12.68
N GLY A 224 -15.17 -0.90 12.73
CA GLY A 224 -14.89 -2.30 12.42
C GLY A 224 -14.14 -2.46 11.10
N SER A 225 -13.05 -3.23 11.12
CA SER A 225 -12.16 -3.45 9.98
C SER A 225 -11.52 -2.19 9.37
N GLY A 226 -11.35 -1.11 10.16
CA GLY A 226 -10.95 0.22 9.69
C GLY A 226 -9.67 0.37 8.85
N PHE A 227 -8.72 -0.57 8.90
CA PHE A 227 -7.58 -0.59 7.98
C PHE A 227 -7.98 -0.99 6.55
N TRP A 228 -8.96 -1.89 6.40
CA TRP A 228 -9.33 -2.51 5.12
C TRP A 228 -10.29 -1.68 4.27
N VAL A 229 -10.84 -0.60 4.83
CA VAL A 229 -11.72 0.33 4.09
C VAL A 229 -10.95 1.41 3.34
N VAL A 230 -9.68 1.67 3.68
CA VAL A 230 -8.89 2.72 3.04
C VAL A 230 -8.21 2.16 1.79
N THR A 231 -8.59 2.64 0.62
CA THR A 231 -8.00 2.20 -0.66
C THR A 231 -6.58 2.72 -0.81
N MET A 232 -5.66 1.85 -1.25
CA MET A 232 -4.27 2.23 -1.51
C MET A 232 -4.09 2.82 -2.91
N THR A 233 -3.16 3.78 -3.06
CA THR A 233 -2.74 4.29 -4.38
C THR A 233 -2.11 3.20 -5.24
N ASP A 234 -2.12 3.36 -6.56
CA ASP A 234 -1.52 2.40 -7.48
C ASP A 234 -0.01 2.20 -7.24
N ARG A 235 0.68 3.25 -6.79
CA ARG A 235 2.09 3.19 -6.37
C ARG A 235 2.24 2.38 -5.08
N ALA A 236 1.43 2.66 -4.05
CA ALA A 236 1.47 1.94 -2.78
C ALA A 236 1.05 0.47 -2.92
N ARG A 237 0.12 0.14 -3.83
CA ARG A 237 -0.27 -1.25 -4.17
C ARG A 237 0.83 -2.06 -4.86
N ALA A 238 1.91 -1.40 -5.28
CA ALA A 238 3.10 -2.04 -5.84
C ALA A 238 4.23 -2.21 -4.81
N ILE A 239 4.08 -1.80 -3.54
CA ILE A 239 5.12 -1.88 -2.49
C ILE A 239 4.77 -2.97 -1.46
#